data_AF-A0A0G0BIP9-F1
#
_entry.id   AF-A0A0G0BIP9-F1
#
_cell.length_a   1.000
_cell.length_b   1.000
_cell.length_c   1.000
_cell.angle_alpha   90.00
_cell.angle_beta   90.00
_cell.angle_gamma   90.00
#
_symmetry.space_group_name_H-M   'P 1'
#
loop_
_entity.id
_entity.type
_entity.pdbx_description
1 polymer ?
#
loop_
_entity_poly.entity_id
_entity_poly.type
_entity_poly.pdbx_seq_one_letter_code
_entity_poly.pdbx_strand_id
1 'polypeptide(L)'
;MCGIFAYFGPKDNALEIVIKGLKKLEYRGYDSWGVALKVANDFVIHKELGKIGDFSFADIAKITQSGAVQSKINTSKFSDRFKISIGHSRWATHGGVTEYNAHPQWSHDQEIVLCHNGIFENYLEIKKKLIDKGYTFRSETDTEVLAHLIADYLKNFDFETATKKALAEMTGRYAVIVLFKNEDKIIAARRGSPLRIFYCL
;
A
#
# COMPACT_ATOMS: atom_id res chain seq x y z
N MET A 1 -8.35 14.35 6.20
CA MET A 1 -8.87 13.31 5.28
C MET A 1 -7.69 12.73 4.53
N CYS A 2 -7.43 11.43 4.48
CA CYS A 2 -6.20 10.94 3.84
C CYS A 2 -6.20 11.06 2.29
N GLY A 3 -5.02 11.01 1.67
CA GLY A 3 -4.84 10.92 0.21
C GLY A 3 -4.38 9.52 -0.20
N ILE A 4 -4.93 9.00 -1.29
CA ILE A 4 -4.55 7.69 -1.86
C ILE A 4 -4.30 7.87 -3.36
N PHE A 5 -3.19 7.33 -3.87
CA PHE A 5 -2.86 7.42 -5.29
C PHE A 5 -2.20 6.13 -5.75
N ALA A 6 -2.52 5.70 -6.97
CA ALA A 6 -1.97 4.50 -7.58
C ALA A 6 -1.65 4.77 -9.05
N TYR A 7 -0.63 4.11 -9.56
CA TYR A 7 -0.34 4.05 -10.99
C TYR A 7 -0.01 2.62 -11.39
N PHE A 8 -0.65 2.17 -12.47
CA PHE A 8 -0.28 0.97 -13.21
C PHE A 8 -0.37 1.30 -14.69
N GLY A 9 0.75 1.22 -15.41
CA GLY A 9 0.75 1.54 -16.83
C GLY A 9 2.11 1.31 -17.51
N PRO A 10 2.23 1.70 -18.79
CA PRO A 10 3.40 1.38 -19.61
C PRO A 10 4.66 2.18 -19.24
N LYS A 11 4.51 3.36 -18.64
CA LYS A 11 5.64 4.19 -18.20
C LYS A 11 6.39 3.51 -17.04
N ASP A 12 7.71 3.59 -17.07
CA ASP A 12 8.64 3.03 -16.08
C ASP A 12 9.05 4.03 -14.99
N ASN A 13 8.28 5.09 -14.80
CA ASN A 13 8.44 6.06 -13.71
C ASN A 13 7.23 6.08 -12.76
N ALA A 14 6.65 4.92 -12.46
CA ALA A 14 5.47 4.79 -11.61
C ALA A 14 5.61 5.51 -10.26
N LEU A 15 6.78 5.38 -9.62
CA LEU A 15 7.07 6.01 -8.33
C LEU A 15 6.96 7.54 -8.40
N GLU A 16 7.55 8.15 -9.44
CA GLU A 16 7.50 9.60 -9.66
C GLU A 16 6.06 10.08 -9.89
N ILE A 17 5.29 9.33 -10.70
CA ILE A 17 3.88 9.64 -10.98
C ILE A 17 3.07 9.61 -9.68
N VAL A 18 3.26 8.58 -8.85
CA VAL A 18 2.56 8.44 -7.56
C VAL A 18 2.94 9.56 -6.61
N ILE A 19 4.22 9.89 -6.46
CA ILE A 19 4.67 10.99 -5.58
C ILE A 19 4.06 12.32 -6.03
N LYS A 20 4.10 12.63 -7.33
CA LYS A 20 3.46 13.84 -7.88
C LYS A 20 1.94 13.84 -7.64
N GLY A 21 1.30 12.68 -7.77
CA GLY A 21 -0.11 12.49 -7.46
C GLY A 21 -0.43 12.76 -5.98
N LEU A 22 0.39 12.22 -5.08
CA LEU A 22 0.25 12.43 -3.64
C LEU A 22 0.49 13.89 -3.22
N LYS A 23 1.47 14.58 -3.80
CA LYS A 23 1.69 16.02 -3.54
C LYS A 23 0.43 16.83 -3.82
N LYS A 24 -0.34 16.48 -4.86
CA LYS A 24 -1.64 17.12 -5.15
C LYS A 24 -2.73 16.79 -4.13
N LEU A 25 -2.56 15.75 -3.31
CA LEU A 25 -3.51 15.32 -2.27
C LEU A 25 -3.06 15.69 -0.84
N GLU A 26 -1.86 16.25 -0.67
CA GLU A 26 -1.26 16.56 0.63
C GLU A 26 -2.10 17.52 1.47
N TYR A 27 -2.86 18.43 0.84
CA TYR A 27 -3.79 19.34 1.54
C TYR A 27 -4.84 18.61 2.39
N ARG A 28 -5.04 17.29 2.15
CA ARG A 28 -5.99 16.49 2.90
C ARG A 28 -5.39 15.87 4.17
N GLY A 29 -4.08 15.58 4.19
CA GLY A 29 -3.37 14.94 5.31
C GLY A 29 -1.85 14.95 5.12
N TYR A 30 -1.13 15.24 6.22
CA TYR A 30 0.30 15.59 6.19
C TYR A 30 1.07 15.12 7.44
N ASP A 31 0.50 14.22 8.25
CA ASP A 31 1.21 13.70 9.44
C ASP A 31 2.32 12.73 9.03
N SER A 32 2.09 11.99 7.95
CA SER A 32 3.05 11.07 7.35
C SER A 32 2.63 10.73 5.93
N TRP A 33 3.55 10.19 5.15
CA TRP A 33 3.28 9.70 3.81
C TRP A 33 4.17 8.50 3.50
N GLY A 34 3.81 7.78 2.45
CA GLY A 34 4.64 6.69 1.96
C GLY A 34 4.20 6.16 0.62
N VAL A 35 5.08 5.36 0.04
CA VAL A 35 4.95 4.79 -1.29
C VAL A 35 5.48 3.36 -1.30
N ALA A 36 4.85 2.52 -2.12
CA ALA A 36 5.36 1.20 -2.46
C ALA A 36 5.54 1.12 -3.97
N LEU A 37 6.70 0.62 -4.38
CA LEU A 37 7.06 0.36 -5.76
C LEU A 37 7.19 -1.14 -5.94
N LYS A 38 6.44 -1.71 -6.88
CA LYS A 38 6.59 -3.12 -7.23
C LYS A 38 7.74 -3.27 -8.23
N VAL A 39 8.66 -4.16 -7.92
CA VAL A 39 9.86 -4.47 -8.72
C VAL A 39 9.93 -5.98 -8.91
N ALA A 40 9.59 -6.46 -10.10
CA ALA A 40 9.34 -7.87 -10.36
C ALA A 40 8.40 -8.45 -9.29
N ASN A 41 8.75 -9.57 -8.66
CA ASN A 41 8.00 -10.15 -7.56
C ASN A 41 8.50 -9.63 -6.21
N ASP A 42 8.66 -8.32 -6.02
CA ASP A 42 8.97 -7.75 -4.71
C ASP A 42 8.53 -6.29 -4.59
N PHE A 43 8.65 -5.73 -3.38
CA PHE A 43 8.26 -4.37 -3.07
C PHE A 43 9.39 -3.58 -2.43
N VAL A 44 9.49 -2.33 -2.86
CA VAL A 44 10.33 -1.30 -2.25
C VAL A 44 9.38 -0.33 -1.59
N ILE A 45 9.46 -0.21 -0.26
CA ILE A 45 8.56 0.61 0.53
C ILE A 45 9.37 1.74 1.15
N HIS A 46 8.87 2.97 1.00
CA HIS A 46 9.44 4.16 1.62
C HIS A 46 8.34 4.88 2.40
N LYS A 47 8.67 5.35 3.60
CA LYS A 47 7.75 6.06 4.50
C LYS A 47 8.50 7.18 5.18
N GLU A 48 7.83 8.31 5.35
CA GLU A 48 8.36 9.46 6.07
C GLU A 48 7.27 10.13 6.90
N LEU A 49 7.70 10.75 8.00
CA LEU A 49 6.85 11.59 8.82
C LEU A 49 6.78 13.01 8.25
N GLY A 50 5.66 13.67 8.51
CA GLY A 50 5.41 15.04 8.04
C GLY A 50 4.96 15.10 6.58
N LYS A 51 5.25 16.26 5.97
CA LYS A 51 4.90 16.57 4.57
C LYS A 51 5.88 15.90 3.61
N ILE A 52 5.42 15.65 2.39
CA ILE A 52 6.25 15.20 1.26
C ILE A 52 7.28 16.29 0.91
N GLY A 53 6.92 17.57 1.05
CA GLY A 53 7.83 18.69 0.82
C GLY A 53 8.46 18.68 -0.58
N ASP A 54 9.75 19.04 -0.65
CA ASP A 54 10.53 19.11 -1.89
C ASP A 54 11.14 17.77 -2.30
N PHE A 55 10.44 16.64 -2.04
CA PHE A 55 10.89 15.32 -2.46
C PHE A 55 11.31 15.32 -3.93
N SER A 56 12.58 15.03 -4.18
CA SER A 56 13.27 15.29 -5.45
C SER A 56 13.60 14.00 -6.20
N PHE A 57 14.05 14.12 -7.45
CA PHE A 57 14.58 12.99 -8.22
C PHE A 57 15.77 12.30 -7.54
N ALA A 58 16.58 13.03 -6.78
CA ALA A 58 17.69 12.44 -6.04
C ALA A 58 17.20 11.51 -4.92
N ASP A 59 16.06 11.81 -4.31
CA ASP A 59 15.47 10.98 -3.25
C ASP A 59 14.77 9.75 -3.84
N ILE A 60 14.15 9.89 -5.02
CA ILE A 60 13.68 8.76 -5.82
C ILE A 60 14.83 7.82 -6.17
N ALA A 61 15.98 8.36 -6.58
CA ALA A 61 17.17 7.59 -6.91
C ALA A 61 17.70 6.82 -5.69
N LYS A 62 17.67 7.38 -4.48
CA LYS A 62 18.07 6.65 -3.25
C LYS A 62 17.16 5.45 -2.98
N ILE A 63 15.84 5.60 -3.18
CA ILE A 63 14.88 4.50 -3.02
C ILE A 63 15.18 3.38 -4.03
N THR A 64 15.40 3.75 -5.31
CA THR A 64 15.59 2.79 -6.40
C THR A 64 17.01 2.23 -6.52
N GLN A 65 18.02 2.90 -5.96
CA GLN A 65 19.42 2.45 -5.93
C GLN A 65 19.79 1.73 -4.63
N SER A 66 18.86 1.61 -3.68
CA SER A 66 19.09 0.76 -2.51
C SER A 66 19.43 -0.66 -2.97
N GLY A 67 20.39 -1.33 -2.32
CA GLY A 67 20.92 -2.63 -2.77
C GLY A 67 19.85 -3.72 -2.91
N ALA A 68 18.72 -3.57 -2.20
CA ALA A 68 17.54 -4.42 -2.32
C ALA A 68 16.82 -4.33 -3.67
N VAL A 69 16.96 -3.20 -4.39
CA VAL A 69 16.35 -2.96 -5.71
C VAL A 69 17.30 -3.37 -6.82
N GLN A 70 18.57 -2.95 -6.72
CA GLN A 70 19.59 -3.26 -7.72
C GLN A 70 19.81 -4.77 -7.89
N SER A 71 19.72 -5.54 -6.80
CA SER A 71 19.80 -7.01 -6.83
C SER A 71 18.58 -7.70 -7.44
N LYS A 72 17.44 -7.03 -7.53
CA LYS A 72 16.16 -7.59 -8.01
C LYS A 72 15.80 -7.18 -9.43
N ILE A 73 16.43 -6.15 -9.98
CA ILE A 73 16.22 -5.70 -11.36
C ILE A 73 17.17 -6.46 -12.27
N ASN A 74 16.64 -7.40 -13.06
CA ASN A 74 17.35 -7.88 -14.23
C ASN A 74 17.07 -6.91 -15.39
N THR A 75 18.01 -6.00 -15.66
CA THR A 75 17.88 -4.94 -16.67
C THR A 75 17.58 -5.43 -18.09
N SER A 76 17.72 -6.74 -18.35
CA SER A 76 17.38 -7.38 -19.62
C SER A 76 15.89 -7.74 -19.80
N LYS A 77 15.08 -7.78 -18.73
CA LYS A 77 13.66 -8.17 -18.82
C LYS A 77 12.71 -6.97 -18.73
N PHE A 78 11.90 -6.77 -19.76
CA PHE A 78 10.90 -5.69 -19.82
C PHE A 78 9.79 -5.80 -18.75
N SER A 79 9.58 -7.00 -18.19
CA SER A 79 8.67 -7.28 -17.08
C SER A 79 9.12 -6.67 -15.75
N ASP A 80 10.41 -6.44 -15.58
CA ASP A 80 10.99 -6.06 -14.27
C ASP A 80 11.01 -4.53 -14.07
N ARG A 81 10.37 -3.77 -14.99
CA ARG A 81 10.31 -2.31 -14.95
C ARG A 81 9.31 -1.79 -13.91
N PHE A 82 9.61 -0.61 -13.39
CA PHE A 82 8.85 0.17 -12.40
C PHE A 82 7.48 0.67 -12.91
N LYS A 83 6.55 -0.24 -13.19
CA LYS A 83 5.26 0.05 -13.83
C LYS A 83 4.10 0.16 -12.86
N ILE A 84 4.26 -0.35 -11.64
CA ILE A 84 3.22 -0.39 -10.60
C ILE A 84 3.75 0.29 -9.34
N SER A 85 3.04 1.31 -8.89
CA SER A 85 3.29 1.94 -7.59
C SER A 85 1.99 2.40 -6.96
N ILE A 86 1.96 2.35 -5.63
CA ILE A 86 0.89 2.89 -4.81
C ILE A 86 1.47 3.81 -3.76
N GLY A 87 0.65 4.74 -3.26
CA GLY A 87 1.08 5.63 -2.21
C GLY A 87 -0.08 6.22 -1.43
N HIS A 88 0.27 6.81 -0.30
CA HIS A 88 -0.68 7.36 0.65
C HIS A 88 -0.12 8.58 1.38
N SER A 89 -0.99 9.55 1.66
CA SER A 89 -0.74 10.59 2.64
C SER A 89 -1.75 10.46 3.79
N ARG A 90 -1.24 10.39 5.01
CA ARG A 90 -2.00 9.98 6.19
C ARG A 90 -2.31 11.18 7.09
N TRP A 91 -3.56 11.22 7.52
CA TRP A 91 -4.01 11.92 8.72
C TRP A 91 -4.30 10.85 9.76
N ALA A 92 -3.56 10.83 10.87
CA ALA A 92 -3.64 9.74 11.85
C ALA A 92 -5.02 9.73 12.54
N THR A 93 -5.70 8.58 12.53
CA THR A 93 -6.97 8.35 13.27
C THR A 93 -6.80 7.27 14.33
N HIS A 94 -6.11 6.17 14.01
CA HIS A 94 -5.72 5.10 14.94
C HIS A 94 -4.21 4.99 15.04
N GLY A 95 -3.66 4.87 16.24
CA GLY A 95 -2.22 4.81 16.47
C GLY A 95 -1.51 6.16 16.27
N GLY A 96 -0.34 6.29 16.90
CA GLY A 96 0.45 7.53 16.85
C GLY A 96 0.96 7.89 15.44
N VAL A 97 1.52 9.09 15.32
CA VAL A 97 2.26 9.54 14.13
C VAL A 97 3.66 8.90 14.16
N THR A 98 3.77 7.70 13.58
CA THR A 98 5.01 6.91 13.51
C THR A 98 5.18 6.31 12.12
N GLU A 99 6.42 6.00 11.73
CA GLU A 99 6.69 5.33 10.45
C GLU A 99 6.01 3.95 10.37
N TYR A 100 5.91 3.23 11.49
CA TYR A 100 5.18 1.96 11.55
C TYR A 100 3.69 2.11 11.23
N ASN A 101 3.08 3.22 11.65
CA ASN A 101 1.67 3.49 11.40
C ASN A 101 1.39 4.19 10.06
N ALA A 102 2.41 4.77 9.41
CA ALA A 102 2.28 5.34 8.07
C ALA A 102 1.94 4.25 7.04
N HIS A 103 1.21 4.61 5.99
CA HIS A 103 0.89 3.70 4.88
C HIS A 103 1.93 3.85 3.77
N PRO A 104 2.13 2.84 2.89
CA PRO A 104 1.40 1.56 2.80
C PRO A 104 1.67 0.59 3.96
N GLN A 105 0.67 -0.19 4.36
CA GLN A 105 0.88 -1.32 5.28
C GLN A 105 1.09 -2.61 4.49
N TRP A 106 1.73 -3.61 5.10
CA TRP A 106 1.99 -4.89 4.45
C TRP A 106 1.71 -6.11 5.34
N SER A 107 1.58 -7.29 4.75
CA SER A 107 1.42 -8.54 5.50
C SER A 107 2.72 -8.94 6.23
N HIS A 108 2.65 -9.95 7.11
CA HIS A 108 3.78 -10.44 7.91
C HIS A 108 5.00 -10.90 7.08
N ASP A 109 4.74 -11.37 5.86
CA ASP A 109 5.65 -11.91 4.85
C ASP A 109 5.89 -10.93 3.71
N GLN A 110 5.29 -9.73 3.79
CA GLN A 110 5.36 -8.67 2.78
C GLN A 110 4.86 -9.11 1.39
N GLU A 111 3.99 -10.13 1.32
CA GLU A 111 3.36 -10.52 0.07
C GLU A 111 2.21 -9.59 -0.34
N ILE A 112 1.47 -9.07 0.63
CA ILE A 112 0.42 -8.07 0.43
C ILE A 112 0.94 -6.69 0.85
N VAL A 113 0.71 -5.68 0.02
CA VAL A 113 0.97 -4.27 0.35
C VAL A 113 -0.27 -3.45 0.00
N LEU A 114 -0.75 -2.59 0.89
CA LEU A 114 -1.98 -1.84 0.66
C LEU A 114 -1.98 -0.44 1.29
N CYS A 115 -2.77 0.45 0.68
CA CYS A 115 -3.14 1.74 1.25
C CYS A 115 -4.63 1.77 1.55
N HIS A 116 -5.03 2.50 2.60
CA HIS A 116 -6.40 2.56 3.07
C HIS A 116 -6.80 3.99 3.48
N ASN A 117 -7.98 4.41 3.02
CA ASN A 117 -8.68 5.61 3.46
C ASN A 117 -10.00 5.22 4.11
N GLY A 118 -10.10 5.40 5.42
CA GLY A 118 -11.30 5.01 6.15
C GLY A 118 -10.97 4.47 7.53
N ILE A 119 -11.91 3.75 8.11
CA ILE A 119 -11.79 3.07 9.40
C ILE A 119 -12.45 1.69 9.25
N PHE A 120 -11.72 0.64 9.64
CA PHE A 120 -12.31 -0.67 9.91
C PHE A 120 -12.69 -0.76 11.40
N GLU A 121 -13.98 -0.76 11.69
CA GLU A 121 -14.53 -0.64 13.05
C GLU A 121 -14.35 -1.92 13.87
N ASN A 122 -14.35 -3.08 13.23
CA ASN A 122 -14.17 -4.39 13.88
C ASN A 122 -12.71 -4.90 13.86
N TYR A 123 -11.73 -4.05 13.54
CA TYR A 123 -10.34 -4.49 13.35
C TYR A 123 -9.73 -5.16 14.59
N LEU A 124 -10.12 -4.78 15.80
CA LEU A 124 -9.61 -5.39 17.04
C LEU A 124 -10.04 -6.86 17.19
N GLU A 125 -11.29 -7.17 16.82
CA GLU A 125 -11.79 -8.55 16.83
C GLU A 125 -11.00 -9.42 15.85
N ILE A 126 -10.80 -8.92 14.63
CA ILE A 126 -10.04 -9.61 13.58
C ILE A 126 -8.57 -9.75 13.97
N LYS A 127 -7.96 -8.69 14.54
CA LYS A 127 -6.59 -8.69 15.02
C LYS A 127 -6.39 -9.79 16.07
N LYS A 128 -7.32 -9.93 17.01
CA LYS A 128 -7.29 -11.01 18.01
C LYS A 128 -7.31 -12.39 17.35
N LYS A 129 -8.24 -12.65 16.42
CA LYS A 129 -8.31 -13.92 15.68
C LYS A 129 -7.00 -14.25 14.94
N LEU A 130 -6.35 -13.24 14.36
CA LEU A 130 -5.08 -13.42 13.65
C LEU A 130 -3.91 -13.66 14.62
N ILE A 131 -3.87 -12.98 15.77
CA ILE A 131 -2.88 -13.24 16.82
C ILE A 131 -3.01 -14.69 17.33
N ASP A 132 -4.24 -15.17 17.54
CA ASP A 132 -4.51 -16.55 17.96
C ASP A 132 -4.05 -17.58 16.90
N LYS A 133 -3.96 -17.18 15.63
CA LYS A 133 -3.38 -17.95 14.52
C LYS A 133 -1.86 -17.84 14.40
N GLY A 134 -1.19 -17.04 15.25
CA GLY A 134 0.26 -16.86 15.27
C GLY A 134 0.79 -15.66 14.48
N TYR A 135 -0.06 -14.74 14.01
CA TYR A 135 0.39 -13.53 13.33
C TYR A 135 0.95 -12.50 14.31
N THR A 136 2.08 -11.88 13.96
CA THR A 136 2.66 -10.75 14.68
C THR A 136 2.34 -9.44 13.95
N PHE A 137 2.09 -8.38 14.72
CA PHE A 137 1.76 -7.05 14.21
C PHE A 137 2.85 -6.05 14.57
N ARG A 138 3.21 -5.18 13.63
CA ARG A 138 4.21 -4.11 13.86
C ARG A 138 3.59 -2.72 14.00
N SER A 139 2.32 -2.56 13.63
CA SER A 139 1.59 -1.30 13.73
C SER A 139 0.36 -1.43 14.63
N GLU A 140 -0.18 -0.26 14.96
CA GLU A 140 -1.43 -0.13 15.71
C GLU A 140 -2.63 0.05 14.78
N THR A 141 -2.40 0.00 13.46
CA THR A 141 -3.40 0.37 12.46
C THR A 141 -4.34 -0.78 12.14
N ASP A 142 -5.60 -0.42 11.95
CA ASP A 142 -6.64 -1.25 11.34
C ASP A 142 -6.25 -1.76 9.94
N THR A 143 -5.40 -1.01 9.26
CA THR A 143 -4.97 -1.25 7.88
C THR A 143 -4.02 -2.44 7.79
N GLU A 144 -3.12 -2.65 8.76
CA GLU A 144 -2.28 -3.85 8.82
C GLU A 144 -3.10 -5.12 9.06
N VAL A 145 -4.18 -5.02 9.84
CA VAL A 145 -5.12 -6.14 10.07
C VAL A 145 -5.72 -6.62 8.76
N LEU A 146 -6.14 -5.71 7.88
CA LEU A 146 -6.60 -6.11 6.54
C LEU A 146 -5.49 -6.81 5.75
N ALA A 147 -4.25 -6.31 5.79
CA ALA A 147 -3.14 -6.92 5.03
C ALA A 147 -2.88 -8.37 5.49
N HIS A 148 -2.89 -8.62 6.80
CA HIS A 148 -2.77 -9.98 7.35
C HIS A 148 -3.97 -10.85 7.02
N LEU A 149 -5.18 -10.31 7.09
CA LEU A 149 -6.39 -11.07 6.76
C LEU A 149 -6.42 -11.51 5.29
N ILE A 150 -6.01 -10.64 4.36
CA ILE A 150 -5.88 -10.99 2.94
C ILE A 150 -4.83 -12.10 2.77
N ALA A 151 -3.67 -11.99 3.42
CA ALA A 151 -2.63 -13.01 3.37
C ALA A 151 -3.09 -14.35 3.96
N ASP A 152 -3.92 -14.35 5.01
CA ASP A 152 -4.49 -15.59 5.55
C ASP A 152 -5.46 -16.26 4.59
N TYR A 153 -6.33 -15.48 3.91
CA TYR A 153 -7.21 -16.02 2.87
C TYR A 153 -6.45 -16.51 1.63
N LEU A 154 -5.34 -15.86 1.25
CA LEU A 154 -4.51 -16.25 0.11
C LEU A 154 -3.97 -17.67 0.19
N LYS A 155 -3.87 -18.25 1.40
CA LYS A 155 -3.47 -19.66 1.59
C LYS A 155 -4.42 -20.64 0.89
N ASN A 156 -5.68 -20.26 0.67
CA ASN A 156 -6.72 -21.14 0.14
C ASN A 156 -7.47 -20.56 -1.07
N PHE A 157 -7.19 -19.31 -1.46
CA PHE A 157 -7.94 -18.59 -2.48
C PHE A 157 -7.01 -17.76 -3.37
N ASP A 158 -7.43 -17.47 -4.60
CA ASP A 158 -6.74 -16.51 -5.46
C ASP A 158 -6.79 -15.08 -4.88
N PHE A 159 -5.95 -14.18 -5.41
CA PHE A 159 -5.80 -12.82 -4.89
C PHE A 159 -7.11 -12.02 -4.87
N GLU A 160 -7.95 -12.17 -5.88
CA GLU A 160 -9.22 -11.46 -5.95
C GLU A 160 -10.22 -11.97 -4.92
N THR A 161 -10.34 -13.29 -4.80
CA THR A 161 -11.25 -13.96 -3.89
C THR A 161 -10.81 -13.76 -2.45
N ALA A 162 -9.51 -13.86 -2.17
CA ALA A 162 -8.94 -13.58 -0.85
C ALA A 162 -9.22 -12.13 -0.43
N THR A 163 -8.99 -11.17 -1.32
CA THR A 163 -9.26 -9.76 -1.04
C THR A 163 -10.75 -9.49 -0.82
N LYS A 164 -11.63 -10.07 -1.65
CA LYS A 164 -13.08 -9.95 -1.49
C LYS A 164 -13.56 -10.52 -0.16
N LYS A 165 -13.07 -11.71 0.23
CA LYS A 165 -13.44 -12.36 1.51
C LYS A 165 -12.97 -11.55 2.71
N ALA A 166 -11.72 -11.09 2.70
CA ALA A 166 -11.18 -10.24 3.76
C ALA A 166 -12.01 -8.96 3.94
N LEU A 167 -12.35 -8.28 2.83
CA LEU A 167 -13.18 -7.07 2.88
C LEU A 167 -14.63 -7.33 3.31
N ALA A 168 -15.18 -8.51 3.04
CA ALA A 168 -16.51 -8.89 3.47
C ALA A 168 -16.61 -9.13 5.00
N GLU A 169 -15.52 -9.60 5.63
CA GLU A 169 -15.44 -9.72 7.09
C GLU A 169 -15.22 -8.36 7.78
N MET A 170 -14.70 -7.37 7.05
CA MET A 170 -14.45 -6.04 7.60
C MET A 170 -15.71 -5.15 7.62
N THR A 171 -15.90 -4.47 8.76
CA THR A 171 -16.97 -3.49 8.99
C THR A 171 -16.39 -2.08 9.03
N GLY A 172 -17.15 -1.10 8.53
CA GLY A 172 -16.78 0.31 8.52
C GLY A 172 -16.88 0.95 7.14
N ARG A 173 -16.14 2.04 6.92
CA ARG A 173 -16.07 2.76 5.64
C ARG A 173 -14.64 2.77 5.18
N TYR A 174 -14.38 2.42 3.93
CA TYR A 174 -13.03 2.30 3.39
C TYR A 174 -12.95 2.62 1.90
N ALA A 175 -11.77 3.02 1.46
CA ALA A 175 -11.28 2.91 0.09
C ALA A 175 -9.87 2.33 0.19
N VAL A 176 -9.63 1.23 -0.51
CA VAL A 176 -8.35 0.50 -0.46
C VAL A 176 -7.81 0.27 -1.85
N ILE A 177 -6.49 0.26 -1.94
CA ILE A 177 -5.74 -0.31 -3.07
C ILE A 177 -4.79 -1.36 -2.52
N VAL A 178 -4.76 -2.53 -3.15
CA VAL A 178 -4.02 -3.70 -2.68
C VAL A 178 -3.15 -4.22 -3.82
N LEU A 179 -1.90 -4.51 -3.51
CA LEU A 179 -0.93 -5.19 -4.36
C LEU A 179 -0.62 -6.57 -3.77
N PHE A 180 -0.36 -7.53 -4.68
CA PHE A 180 0.17 -8.84 -4.33
C PHE A 180 1.52 -9.05 -5.04
N LYS A 181 2.49 -9.59 -4.31
CA LYS A 181 3.86 -9.78 -4.78
C LYS A 181 3.93 -10.59 -6.07
N ASN A 182 3.03 -11.56 -6.26
CA ASN A 182 3.07 -12.49 -7.40
C ASN A 182 2.12 -12.13 -8.56
N GLU A 183 1.44 -10.98 -8.52
CA GLU A 183 0.56 -10.54 -9.61
C GLU A 183 0.82 -9.07 -9.99
N ASP A 184 0.90 -8.79 -11.29
CA ASP A 184 0.92 -7.43 -11.85
C ASP A 184 -0.50 -6.86 -11.92
N LYS A 185 -1.11 -6.67 -10.74
CA LYS A 185 -2.50 -6.26 -10.57
C LYS A 185 -2.64 -5.32 -9.39
N ILE A 186 -3.51 -4.32 -9.53
CA ILE A 186 -3.99 -3.50 -8.42
C ILE A 186 -5.45 -3.83 -8.18
N ILE A 187 -5.79 -4.34 -7.00
CA ILE A 187 -7.19 -4.45 -6.58
C ILE A 187 -7.58 -3.15 -5.90
N ALA A 188 -8.63 -2.51 -6.40
CA ALA A 188 -9.22 -1.31 -5.83
C ALA A 188 -10.63 -1.62 -5.33
N ALA A 189 -10.93 -1.28 -4.08
CA ALA A 189 -12.26 -1.50 -3.50
C ALA A 189 -12.69 -0.32 -2.62
N ARG A 190 -13.99 -0.07 -2.54
CA ARG A 190 -14.54 1.00 -1.69
C ARG A 190 -15.88 0.63 -1.07
N ARG A 191 -16.12 1.18 0.12
CA ARG A 191 -17.40 1.19 0.83
C ARG A 191 -17.53 2.52 1.58
N GLY A 192 -18.37 3.43 1.08
CA GLY A 192 -18.60 4.74 1.72
C GLY A 192 -17.49 5.79 1.61
N SER A 193 -16.23 5.42 1.36
CA SER A 193 -15.12 6.35 1.08
C SER A 193 -14.96 6.57 -0.45
N PRO A 194 -14.66 7.79 -0.93
CA PRO A 194 -14.48 8.03 -2.36
C PRO A 194 -13.23 7.34 -2.93
N LEU A 195 -13.38 6.71 -4.09
CA LEU A 195 -12.28 6.17 -4.90
C LEU A 195 -12.66 6.33 -6.38
N ARG A 196 -11.74 6.80 -7.21
CA ARG A 196 -11.93 6.95 -8.66
C ARG A 196 -10.77 6.29 -9.40
N ILE A 197 -11.09 5.62 -10.49
CA ILE A 197 -10.12 5.02 -11.41
C ILE A 197 -10.18 5.81 -12.72
N PHE A 198 -9.02 6.20 -13.23
CA PHE A 198 -8.89 6.89 -14.51
C PHE A 198 -8.16 5.95 -15.48
N TYR A 199 -8.66 5.86 -16.70
CA TYR A 199 -8.03 5.13 -17.79
C TYR A 199 -7.53 6.14 -18.81
N CYS A 200 -6.28 6.00 -19.22
CA CYS A 200 -5.75 6.69 -20.40
C CYS A 200 -5.71 5.64 -21.52
N LEU A 201 -6.51 5.86 -22.55
CA LEU A 201 -6.48 5.08 -23.79
C LEU A 201 -5.28 5.49 -24.64
#